data_AF-A0A954YQM0-F1
#
_entry.id   AF-A0A954YQM0-F1
#
_cell.length_a   1.000
_cell.length_b   1.000
_cell.length_c   1.000
_cell.angle_alpha   90.00
_cell.angle_beta   90.00
_cell.angle_gamma   90.00
#
_symmetry.space_group_name_H-M   'P 1'
#
loop_
_entity.id
_entity.type
_entity.pdbx_description
1 polymer ?
#
loop_
_entity_poly.entity_id
_entity_poly.type
_entity_poly.pdbx_seq_one_letter_code
_entity_poly.pdbx_strand_id
1 'polypeptide(L)'
;MSGGAFGYAGGKIRDALEWVTDDERVQSRWPKTGQILRKLASVLYDIEHEIDWDVSCDSSIDDDIAFDEQSVAKLRECVSECTVTTREIDRFVIREMPIPMRNPQARLPDPIT
;
A
#
# COMPACT_ATOMS: atom_id res chain seq x y z
N MET A 1 -1.50 -28.96 22.84
CA MET A 1 -1.78 -28.10 24.03
C MET A 1 -0.92 -26.86 23.83
N SER A 2 -1.38 -25.61 23.70
CA SER A 2 -2.65 -24.88 23.80
C SER A 2 -2.66 -23.86 22.65
N GLY A 3 -3.73 -23.69 21.88
CA GLY A 3 -4.74 -22.68 22.22
C GLY A 3 -4.29 -21.22 22.06
N GLY A 4 -3.17 -20.93 21.40
CA GLY A 4 -2.59 -19.60 21.30
C GLY A 4 -3.25 -18.71 20.26
N ALA A 5 -4.40 -18.12 20.59
CA ALA A 5 -4.74 -16.80 20.05
C ALA A 5 -3.78 -15.76 20.66
N PHE A 6 -2.49 -15.82 20.30
CA PHE A 6 -1.55 -14.77 20.62
C PHE A 6 -1.80 -13.65 19.62
N GLY A 7 -1.98 -12.42 20.11
CA GLY A 7 -2.27 -11.27 19.27
C GLY A 7 -1.05 -10.88 18.42
N TYR A 8 -0.76 -11.71 17.41
CA TYR A 8 0.29 -11.58 16.40
C TYR A 8 0.38 -10.12 15.97
N ALA A 9 1.56 -9.54 16.17
CA ALA A 9 1.79 -8.17 15.76
C ALA A 9 1.66 -8.08 14.23
N GLY A 10 2.13 -9.09 13.50
CA GLY A 10 1.96 -9.19 12.05
C GLY A 10 0.50 -9.28 11.63
N GLY A 11 -0.33 -10.07 12.32
CA GLY A 11 -1.77 -10.13 12.06
C GLY A 11 -2.44 -8.77 12.23
N LYS A 12 -2.15 -8.05 13.31
CA LYS A 12 -2.69 -6.70 13.55
C LYS A 12 -2.19 -5.67 12.54
N ILE A 13 -0.92 -5.74 12.14
CA ILE A 13 -0.34 -4.86 11.13
C ILE A 13 -0.99 -5.11 9.78
N ARG A 14 -1.15 -6.38 9.41
CA ARG A 14 -1.83 -6.78 8.17
C ARG A 14 -3.26 -6.26 8.16
N ASP A 15 -4.04 -6.56 9.19
CA ASP A 15 -5.45 -6.16 9.27
C ASP A 15 -5.59 -4.63 9.22
N ALA A 16 -4.70 -3.88 9.89
CA ALA A 16 -4.71 -2.42 9.85
C ALA A 16 -4.38 -1.87 8.45
N LEU A 17 -3.39 -2.44 7.77
CA LEU A 17 -3.02 -2.03 6.41
C LEU A 17 -4.09 -2.43 5.41
N GLU A 18 -4.64 -3.63 5.49
CA GLU A 18 -5.75 -4.09 4.66
C GLU A 18 -6.96 -3.16 4.82
N TRP A 19 -7.35 -2.84 6.05
CA TRP A 19 -8.44 -1.92 6.33
C TRP A 19 -8.24 -0.53 5.70
N VAL A 20 -7.03 0.05 5.80
CA VAL A 20 -6.70 1.32 5.13
C VAL A 20 -6.83 1.19 3.61
N THR A 21 -6.44 0.04 3.05
CA THR A 21 -6.50 -0.17 1.61
C THR A 21 -7.88 -0.59 1.11
N ASP A 22 -8.79 -1.06 1.95
CA ASP A 22 -10.18 -1.33 1.58
C ASP A 22 -11.03 -0.05 1.54
N ASP A 23 -10.54 1.06 2.09
CA ASP A 23 -11.22 2.35 1.99
C ASP A 23 -11.22 2.85 0.53
N GLU A 24 -12.41 2.96 -0.06
CA GLU A 24 -12.63 3.49 -1.41
C GLU A 24 -12.02 4.88 -1.63
N ARG A 25 -11.93 5.71 -0.57
CA ARG A 25 -11.31 7.04 -0.62
C ARG A 25 -9.80 6.93 -0.78
N VAL A 26 -9.17 5.93 -0.17
CA VAL A 26 -7.74 5.67 -0.32
C VAL A 26 -7.47 5.12 -1.71
N GLN A 27 -8.28 4.17 -2.18
CA GLN A 27 -8.14 3.59 -3.52
C GLN A 27 -8.36 4.61 -4.63
N SER A 28 -9.32 5.54 -4.47
CA SER A 28 -9.57 6.59 -5.46
C SER A 28 -8.51 7.69 -5.46
N ARG A 29 -8.00 8.10 -4.29
CA ARG A 29 -7.05 9.23 -4.19
C ARG A 29 -5.59 8.81 -4.35
N TRP A 30 -5.23 7.62 -3.87
CA TRP A 30 -3.87 7.10 -3.86
C TRP A 30 -3.83 5.61 -4.26
N PRO A 31 -4.33 5.25 -5.45
CA PRO A 31 -4.44 3.84 -5.88
C PRO A 31 -3.11 3.10 -5.81
N LYS A 32 -2.01 3.74 -6.22
CA LYS A 32 -0.67 3.14 -6.18
C LYS A 32 -0.19 2.89 -4.76
N THR A 33 -0.33 3.89 -3.89
CA THR A 33 0.04 3.77 -2.48
C THR A 33 -0.80 2.69 -1.80
N GLY A 34 -2.11 2.65 -2.07
CA GLY A 34 -2.99 1.60 -1.55
C GLY A 34 -2.55 0.20 -2.00
N GLN A 35 -2.18 0.03 -3.27
CA GLN A 35 -1.68 -1.25 -3.78
C GLN A 35 -0.36 -1.68 -3.12
N ILE A 36 0.59 -0.75 -2.92
CA ILE A 36 1.85 -1.04 -2.20
C ILE A 36 1.55 -1.45 -0.78
N LEU A 37 0.73 -0.68 -0.06
CA LEU A 37 0.42 -0.95 1.35
C LEU A 37 -0.24 -2.32 1.51
N ARG A 38 -1.10 -2.73 0.57
CA ARG A 38 -1.71 -4.06 0.55
C ARG A 38 -0.68 -5.16 0.33
N LYS A 39 0.23 -5.01 -0.63
CA LYS A 39 1.30 -5.99 -0.85
C LYS A 39 2.24 -6.09 0.35
N LEU A 40 2.62 -4.93 0.90
CA LEU A 40 3.48 -4.83 2.08
C LEU A 40 2.85 -5.53 3.29
N ALA A 41 1.53 -5.41 3.47
CA ALA A 41 0.78 -6.07 4.54
C ALA A 41 0.98 -7.60 4.51
N SER A 42 0.83 -8.22 3.34
CA SER A 42 1.05 -9.67 3.18
C SER A 42 2.50 -10.05 3.44
N VAL A 43 3.46 -9.33 2.84
CA VAL A 43 4.89 -9.66 2.98
C VAL A 43 5.36 -9.51 4.43
N LEU A 44 4.92 -8.47 5.14
CA LEU A 44 5.25 -8.28 6.55
C LEU A 44 4.65 -9.39 7.42
N TYR A 45 3.43 -9.81 7.13
CA TYR A 45 2.79 -10.93 7.83
C TYR A 45 3.58 -12.21 7.64
N ASP A 46 3.94 -12.56 6.40
CA ASP A 46 4.66 -13.80 6.10
C ASP A 46 6.04 -13.84 6.77
N ILE A 47 6.78 -12.72 6.73
CA ILE A 47 8.10 -12.63 7.38
C ILE A 47 7.99 -12.77 8.90
N GLU A 48 7.05 -12.04 9.52
CA GLU A 48 6.85 -12.12 10.98
C GLU A 48 6.39 -13.51 11.41
N HIS A 49 5.56 -14.16 10.60
CA HIS A 49 5.07 -15.50 10.90
C HIS A 49 6.18 -16.55 10.90
N GLU A 50 7.09 -16.52 9.92
CA GLU A 50 8.26 -17.42 9.87
C GLU A 50 9.19 -17.19 11.07
N ILE A 51 9.45 -15.93 11.43
CA ILE A 51 10.27 -15.60 12.61
C ILE A 51 9.62 -16.11 13.89
N ASP A 52 8.31 -15.92 14.04
CA ASP A 52 7.58 -16.38 15.22
C ASP A 52 7.59 -17.91 15.33
N TRP A 53 7.42 -18.63 14.21
CA TRP A 53 7.50 -20.10 14.20
C TRP A 53 8.90 -20.61 14.54
N ASP A 54 9.96 -19.96 14.09
CA ASP A 54 11.33 -20.30 14.48
C ASP A 54 11.56 -20.05 15.99
N VAL A 55 11.17 -18.88 16.49
CA VAL A 55 11.35 -18.50 17.91
C VAL A 55 10.51 -19.37 18.86
N SER A 56 9.32 -19.79 18.43
CA SER A 56 8.45 -20.71 19.18
C SER A 56 8.84 -22.17 19.05
N CYS A 57 9.86 -22.48 18.22
CA CYS A 57 10.33 -23.82 17.87
C CYS A 57 9.28 -24.69 17.15
N ASP A 58 8.28 -24.07 16.50
CA ASP A 58 7.30 -24.74 15.65
C ASP A 58 7.88 -25.04 14.25
N SER A 59 8.79 -24.20 13.75
CA SER A 59 9.62 -24.41 12.57
C SER A 59 11.09 -24.05 12.88
N SER A 60 11.98 -24.12 11.88
CA SER A 60 13.33 -23.59 12.02
C SER A 60 13.80 -22.91 10.74
N ILE A 61 14.45 -21.76 10.88
CA ILE A 61 15.18 -21.07 9.83
C ILE A 61 16.61 -21.61 9.81
N ASP A 62 16.96 -22.37 8.76
CA ASP A 62 18.27 -23.03 8.67
C ASP A 62 19.44 -22.07 8.38
N ASP A 63 19.17 -20.91 7.76
CA ASP A 63 20.16 -19.90 7.38
C ASP A 63 19.60 -18.48 7.59
N ASP A 64 19.96 -17.89 8.73
CA ASP A 64 19.53 -16.54 9.12
C ASP A 64 19.91 -15.46 8.11
N ILE A 65 21.10 -15.58 7.50
CA ILE A 65 21.61 -14.57 6.57
C ILE A 65 20.81 -14.63 5.28
N ALA A 66 20.61 -15.83 4.74
CA ALA A 66 19.81 -16.02 3.53
C ALA A 66 18.35 -15.60 3.75
N PHE A 67 17.77 -15.88 4.91
CA PHE A 67 16.43 -15.46 5.27
C PHE A 67 16.30 -13.93 5.35
N ASP A 68 17.24 -13.25 6.02
CA ASP A 68 17.23 -11.77 6.14
C ASP A 68 17.39 -11.11 4.76
N GLU A 69 18.34 -11.56 3.95
CA GLU A 69 18.55 -11.04 2.59
C GLU A 69 17.31 -11.20 1.70
N GLN A 70 16.66 -12.36 1.75
CA GLN A 70 15.43 -12.63 1.01
C GLN A 70 14.25 -11.79 1.52
N SER A 71 14.12 -11.63 2.83
CA SER A 71 13.08 -10.82 3.46
C SER A 71 13.21 -9.35 3.05
N VAL A 72 14.43 -8.79 3.10
CA VAL A 72 14.72 -7.43 2.63
C VAL A 72 14.47 -7.30 1.12
N ALA A 73 14.80 -8.30 0.32
CA ALA A 73 14.54 -8.30 -1.12
C ALA A 73 13.03 -8.23 -1.43
N LYS A 74 12.20 -9.05 -0.77
CA LYS A 74 10.73 -9.03 -0.89
C LYS A 74 10.13 -7.68 -0.52
N LEU A 75 10.62 -7.07 0.57
CA LEU A 75 10.20 -5.74 0.99
C LEU A 75 10.57 -4.66 -0.05
N ARG A 76 11.78 -4.73 -0.61
CA ARG A 76 12.22 -3.80 -1.66
C ARG A 76 11.40 -3.95 -2.93
N GLU A 77 11.06 -5.17 -3.32
CA GLU A 77 10.21 -5.44 -4.50
C GLU A 77 8.83 -4.78 -4.37
N CYS A 78 8.19 -4.89 -3.20
CA CYS A 78 6.91 -4.23 -2.94
C CYS A 78 6.96 -2.71 -3.16
N VAL A 79 8.09 -2.08 -2.83
CA VAL A 79 8.27 -0.63 -2.96
C VAL A 79 8.73 -0.23 -4.37
N SER A 80 9.56 -1.05 -5.01
CA SER A 80 10.20 -0.72 -6.30
C SER A 80 9.25 -0.79 -7.50
N GLU A 81 8.24 -1.68 -7.47
CA GLU A 81 7.21 -1.76 -8.52
C GLU A 81 6.47 -0.43 -8.74
N CYS A 82 6.48 0.48 -7.76
CA CYS A 82 5.86 1.79 -7.87
C CYS A 82 6.67 2.82 -8.69
N THR A 83 7.96 2.56 -8.91
CA THR A 83 8.86 3.51 -9.62
C THR A 83 8.81 3.39 -11.15
N VAL A 84 8.22 2.32 -11.70
CA VAL A 84 8.32 2.02 -13.14
C VAL A 84 7.27 2.76 -13.98
N THR A 85 6.18 3.29 -13.41
CA THR A 85 5.10 3.96 -14.17
C THR A 85 5.21 5.49 -14.26
N THR A 86 6.37 6.10 -14.04
CA THR A 86 6.53 7.55 -14.31
C THR A 86 6.62 7.83 -15.81
N ARG A 87 7.01 6.87 -16.64
CA ARG A 87 7.13 7.06 -18.11
C ARG A 87 5.82 6.87 -18.90
N GLU A 88 4.76 6.34 -18.30
CA GLU A 88 3.49 6.10 -19.01
C GLU A 88 2.41 7.15 -18.70
N ILE A 89 2.55 7.92 -17.62
CA ILE A 89 1.55 8.91 -17.21
C ILE A 89 1.62 10.20 -18.06
N ASP A 90 2.77 10.53 -18.64
CA ASP A 90 2.91 11.68 -19.54
C ASP A 90 2.07 11.56 -20.83
N ARG A 91 1.61 10.35 -21.20
CA ARG A 91 0.68 10.17 -22.33
C ARG A 91 -0.79 10.32 -21.97
N PHE A 92 -1.18 10.12 -20.71
CA PHE A 92 -2.59 10.07 -20.32
C PHE A 92 -3.14 11.42 -19.84
N VAL A 93 -2.31 12.26 -19.22
CA VAL A 93 -2.77 13.54 -18.62
C VAL A 93 -3.01 14.64 -19.67
N ILE A 94 -2.47 14.52 -20.90
CA ILE A 94 -2.60 15.58 -21.92
C ILE A 94 -3.89 15.46 -22.76
N ARG A 95 -4.67 14.37 -22.70
CA ARG A 95 -5.78 14.13 -23.65
C ARG A 95 -7.21 14.37 -23.15
N GLU A 96 -7.48 14.51 -21.85
CA GLU A 96 -8.87 14.40 -21.36
C GLU A 96 -9.25 15.46 -20.29
N MET A 97 -8.62 16.63 -20.27
CA MET A 97 -9.20 17.78 -19.54
C MET A 97 -9.78 18.79 -20.52
N PRO A 98 -11.11 18.82 -20.74
CA PRO A 98 -11.72 19.99 -21.36
C PRO A 98 -11.43 21.18 -20.46
N ILE A 99 -10.65 22.12 -20.97
CA ILE A 99 -10.47 23.44 -20.35
C ILE A 99 -11.87 23.99 -20.10
N PRO A 100 -12.27 24.30 -18.84
CA PRO A 100 -13.55 24.93 -18.62
C PRO A 100 -13.53 26.27 -19.35
N MET A 101 -14.28 26.36 -20.44
CA MET A 101 -14.44 27.61 -21.16
C MET A 101 -15.07 28.60 -20.18
N ARG A 102 -14.31 29.65 -19.86
CA ARG A 102 -14.79 30.80 -19.11
C ARG A 102 -16.04 31.30 -19.81
N ASN A 103 -17.21 31.14 -19.17
CA ASN A 103 -18.45 31.69 -19.68
C ASN A 103 -18.33 33.23 -19.66
N PRO A 104 -18.26 33.92 -20.82
CA PRO A 104 -18.07 35.36 -20.85
C PRO A 104 -19.34 36.14 -20.42
N GLN A 105 -20.44 35.45 -20.09
CA GLN A 105 -21.70 36.07 -19.67
C GLN A 105 -21.97 35.99 -18.15
N ALA A 106 -21.00 35.56 -17.34
CA ALA A 106 -21.14 35.63 -15.88
C ALA A 106 -21.15 37.10 -15.42
N ARG A 107 -22.34 37.72 -15.42
CA ARG A 107 -22.55 39.05 -14.81
C ARG A 107 -22.27 38.94 -13.32
N LEU A 108 -21.42 39.83 -12.83
CA LEU A 108 -21.23 40.03 -11.39
C LEU A 108 -22.56 40.45 -10.77
N PRO A 109 -22.93 39.94 -9.58
CA PRO A 109 -24.12 40.40 -8.87
C PRO A 109 -23.95 41.87 -8.49
N ASP A 110 -25.02 42.65 -8.65
CA ASP A 110 -25.03 44.07 -8.32
C ASP A 110 -24.73 44.28 -6.82
N PRO A 111 -24.01 45.37 -6.47
CA PRO A 111 -23.68 45.66 -5.08
C PRO A 111 -24.97 45.91 -4.28
N ILE A 112 -25.11 45.15 -3.20
CA ILE A 112 -26.18 45.32 -2.21
C ILE A 112 -26.02 46.73 -1.61
N THR A 113 -27.10 47.50 -1.66
CA THR A 113 -27.19 48.89 -1.13
C THR A 113 -27.41 48.91 0.37
#